data_AF-A0A8J8E8H3-F1
#
_entry.id   AF-A0A8J8E8H3-F1
#
_cell.length_a   1.000
_cell.length_b   1.000
_cell.length_c   1.000
_cell.angle_alpha   90.00
_cell.angle_beta   90.00
_cell.angle_gamma   90.00
#
_symmetry.space_group_name_H-M   'P 1'
#
loop_
_entity.id
_entity.type
_entity.pdbx_description
1 polymer ?
#
loop_
_entity_poly.entity_id
_entity_poly.type
_entity_poly.pdbx_seq_one_letter_code
_entity_poly.pdbx_strand_id
1 'polypeptide(L)'
;MYVVQMITLAIVLALVLYVIGKYRRGDLEWGDFLFWEVILIGLLLVAIFPIKVANEVKNLLGLGRGLDALFVVAIGVAYLIIFKVYLAVDKTEREITELTRKVAIELEEMNRRLEEIEKKLK
;
A
#
# COMPACT_ATOMS: atom_id res chain seq x y z
N MET A 1 -9.16 15.74 26.19
CA MET A 1 -7.85 15.15 25.82
C MET A 1 -7.88 13.62 25.88
N TYR A 2 -8.38 13.00 26.96
CA TYR A 2 -8.42 11.53 27.07
C TYR A 2 -9.36 10.80 26.09
N VAL A 3 -10.49 11.42 25.70
CA VAL A 3 -11.45 10.79 24.78
C VAL A 3 -10.85 10.55 23.39
N VAL A 4 -10.21 11.57 22.81
CA VAL A 4 -9.53 11.45 21.51
C VAL A 4 -8.43 10.40 21.59
N GLN A 5 -7.62 10.42 22.64
CA GLN A 5 -6.55 9.45 22.85
C GLN A 5 -7.08 8.01 22.95
N MET A 6 -8.18 7.79 23.68
CA MET A 6 -8.79 6.47 23.84
C MET A 6 -9.38 5.96 22.52
N ILE A 7 -10.03 6.82 21.74
CA ILE A 7 -10.54 6.50 20.41
C ILE A 7 -9.38 6.15 19.47
N THR A 8 -8.33 6.98 19.44
CA THR A 8 -7.14 6.73 18.61
C THR A 8 -6.50 5.40 18.98
N LEU A 9 -6.32 5.12 20.27
CA LEU A 9 -5.72 3.86 20.73
C LEU A 9 -6.56 2.64 20.30
N ALA A 10 -7.89 2.72 20.46
CA ALA A 10 -8.79 1.64 20.06
C ALA A 10 -8.73 1.38 18.54
N ILE A 11 -8.69 2.44 17.73
CA ILE A 11 -8.56 2.33 16.28
C ILE A 11 -7.22 1.70 15.89
N VAL A 12 -6.10 2.15 16.49
CA VAL A 12 -4.78 1.59 16.19
C VAL A 12 -4.71 0.12 16.55
N LEU A 13 -5.23 -0.27 17.71
CA LEU A 13 -5.28 -1.68 18.13
C LEU A 13 -6.12 -2.52 17.15
N ALA A 14 -7.27 -2.00 16.71
CA ALA A 14 -8.09 -2.69 15.72
C ALA A 14 -7.35 -2.86 14.38
N LEU A 15 -6.59 -1.85 13.94
CA LEU A 15 -5.78 -1.92 12.72
C LEU A 15 -4.63 -2.93 12.82
N VAL A 16 -3.94 -2.99 13.96
CA VAL A 16 -2.91 -4.01 14.22
C VAL A 16 -3.51 -5.41 14.14
N LEU A 17 -4.64 -5.65 14.83
CA LEU A 17 -5.33 -6.94 14.76
C LEU A 17 -5.79 -7.28 13.34
N TYR A 18 -6.24 -6.30 12.58
CA TYR A 18 -6.64 -6.48 11.18
C TYR A 18 -5.46 -6.90 10.29
N VAL A 19 -4.31 -6.23 10.41
CA VAL A 19 -3.10 -6.54 9.62
C VAL A 19 -2.57 -7.93 9.97
N ILE A 20 -2.49 -8.27 11.26
CA ILE A 20 -2.12 -9.62 11.72
C ILE A 20 -3.10 -10.66 11.17
N GLY A 21 -4.40 -10.39 11.21
CA GLY A 21 -5.42 -11.28 10.66
C GLY A 21 -5.27 -11.50 9.15
N LYS A 22 -4.93 -10.44 8.41
CA LYS A 22 -4.69 -10.50 6.96
C LYS A 22 -3.41 -11.28 6.62
N TYR A 23 -2.34 -11.11 7.40
CA TYR A 23 -1.12 -11.92 7.27
C TYR A 23 -1.39 -13.40 7.54
N ARG A 24 -2.16 -13.74 8.59
CA ARG A 24 -2.50 -15.14 8.91
C ARG A 24 -3.34 -15.84 7.84
N ARG A 25 -4.07 -15.09 7.01
CA ARG A 25 -4.83 -15.62 5.87
C ARG A 25 -3.98 -15.84 4.61
N GLY A 26 -2.71 -15.42 4.61
CA GLY A 26 -1.83 -15.48 3.45
C GLY A 26 -2.07 -14.37 2.42
N ASP A 27 -2.91 -13.39 2.75
CA ASP A 27 -3.26 -12.26 1.86
C ASP A 27 -2.16 -11.17 1.83
N LEU A 28 -1.11 -11.31 2.64
CA LEU A 28 0.01 -10.36 2.73
C LEU A 28 1.34 -11.12 2.70
N GLU A 29 2.23 -10.66 1.83
CA GLU A 29 3.63 -11.09 1.85
C GLU A 29 4.33 -10.59 3.12
N TRP A 30 5.39 -11.28 3.53
CA TRP A 30 6.17 -10.92 4.72
C TRP A 30 6.70 -9.47 4.69
N GLY A 31 7.12 -9.00 3.51
CA GLY A 31 7.61 -7.64 3.32
C GLY A 31 6.53 -6.58 3.55
N ASP A 32 5.31 -6.82 3.06
CA ASP A 32 4.19 -5.90 3.25
C ASP A 32 3.67 -5.93 4.68
N PHE A 33 3.66 -7.09 5.34
CA PHE A 33 3.33 -7.20 6.76
C PHE A 33 4.27 -6.34 7.62
N LEU A 34 5.59 -6.51 7.46
CA LEU A 34 6.59 -5.73 8.18
C LEU A 34 6.46 -4.23 7.95
N PHE A 35 6.20 -3.82 6.70
CA PHE A 35 5.98 -2.42 6.36
C PHE A 35 4.79 -1.82 7.13
N TRP A 36 3.65 -2.51 7.15
CA TRP A 36 2.46 -2.04 7.86
C TRP A 36 2.62 -2.07 9.38
N GLU A 37 3.28 -3.09 9.94
CA GLU A 37 3.57 -3.17 11.37
C GLU A 37 4.44 -2.00 11.84
N VAL A 38 5.49 -1.65 11.10
CA VAL A 38 6.35 -0.50 11.45
C VAL A 38 5.55 0.81 11.50
N ILE A 39 4.66 1.05 10.53
CA ILE A 39 3.81 2.24 10.50
C ILE A 39 2.84 2.25 11.69
N LEU A 40 2.19 1.11 11.97
CA LEU A 40 1.23 1.00 13.06
C LEU A 40 1.88 1.12 14.43
N ILE A 41 3.06 0.56 14.64
CA ILE A 41 3.86 0.76 15.86
C ILE A 41 4.21 2.24 16.02
N GLY A 42 4.63 2.92 14.95
CA GLY A 42 4.87 4.36 14.97
C GLY A 42 3.63 5.15 15.39
N LEU A 43 2.47 4.81 14.83
CA LEU A 43 1.20 5.45 15.20
C LEU A 43 0.79 5.16 16.65
N LEU A 44 1.07 3.95 17.14
CA LEU A 44 0.81 3.54 18.52
C LEU A 44 1.66 4.37 19.49
N LEU A 45 2.93 4.60 19.19
CA LEU A 45 3.82 5.45 20.00
C LEU A 45 3.30 6.89 20.06
N VAL A 46 2.83 7.43 18.94
CA VAL A 46 2.20 8.76 18.88
C VAL A 46 0.92 8.78 19.73
N ALA A 47 0.11 7.73 19.70
CA ALA A 47 -1.13 7.65 20.48
C ALA A 47 -0.89 7.53 22.00
N ILE A 48 0.14 6.78 22.43
CA ILE A 48 0.46 6.62 23.86
C ILE A 48 1.12 7.89 24.42
N PHE A 49 2.04 8.52 23.67
CA PHE A 49 2.82 9.67 24.12
C PHE A 49 2.71 10.89 23.18
N PRO A 50 1.52 11.47 22.98
CA PRO A 50 1.30 12.48 21.94
C PRO A 50 2.18 13.73 22.12
N ILE A 51 2.34 14.22 23.36
CA ILE A 51 3.10 15.44 23.63
C ILE A 51 4.61 15.22 23.46
N LYS A 52 5.14 14.09 23.97
CA LYS A 52 6.57 13.78 23.88
C LYS A 52 6.97 13.59 22.42
N VAL A 53 6.25 12.74 21.68
CA VAL A 53 6.58 12.47 20.27
C VAL A 53 6.43 13.73 19.42
N ALA A 54 5.37 14.52 19.62
CA ALA A 54 5.20 15.79 18.92
C ALA A 54 6.38 16.76 19.17
N ASN A 55 6.88 16.85 20.40
CA ASN A 55 8.00 17.73 20.74
C ASN A 55 9.34 17.23 20.20
N GLU A 56 9.60 15.92 20.22
CA GLU A 56 10.83 15.37 19.63
C GLU A 56 10.87 15.61 18.11
N VAL A 57 9.76 15.32 17.41
CA VAL A 57 9.65 15.56 15.97
C VAL A 57 9.73 17.06 15.65
N LYS A 58 9.13 17.91 16.49
CA LYS A 58 9.26 19.37 16.41
C LYS A 58 10.73 19.81 16.46
N ASN A 59 11.48 19.34 17.45
CA ASN A 59 12.86 19.74 17.68
C ASN A 59 13.77 19.24 16.56
N LEU A 60 13.51 18.03 16.05
CA LEU A 60 14.24 17.46 14.92
C LEU A 60 14.00 18.24 13.62
N LEU A 61 12.75 18.63 13.34
CA LEU A 61 12.38 19.34 12.11
C LEU A 61 12.52 20.87 12.20
N GLY A 62 12.77 21.42 13.38
CA GLY A 62 12.87 22.87 13.60
C GLY A 62 11.56 23.64 13.46
N LEU A 63 10.41 22.98 13.62
CA LEU A 63 9.09 23.60 13.46
C LEU A 63 8.61 24.28 14.75
N GLY A 64 7.75 25.30 14.64
CA GLY A 64 7.27 26.04 15.82
C GLY A 64 6.28 25.26 16.70
N ARG A 65 5.54 24.33 16.10
CA ARG A 65 4.45 23.56 16.73
C ARG A 65 4.63 22.06 16.48
N GLY A 66 4.52 21.26 17.54
CA GLY A 66 4.74 19.80 17.43
C GLY A 66 3.66 19.04 16.69
N LEU A 67 2.41 19.51 16.75
CA LEU A 67 1.35 18.93 15.91
C LEU A 67 1.64 19.13 14.43
N ASP A 68 2.04 20.34 14.01
CA ASP A 68 2.35 20.64 12.62
C ASP A 68 3.52 19.78 12.11
N ALA A 69 4.51 19.53 12.99
CA ALA A 69 5.63 18.63 12.69
C ALA A 69 5.18 17.19 12.44
N LEU A 70 4.26 16.66 13.26
CA LEU A 70 3.65 15.35 13.04
C LEU A 70 2.84 15.32 11.73
N PHE A 71 2.11 16.38 11.41
CA PHE A 71 1.36 16.47 10.15
C PHE A 71 2.28 16.44 8.93
N VAL A 72 3.40 17.17 8.96
CA VAL A 72 4.38 17.16 7.86
C VAL A 72 4.94 15.75 7.65
N VAL A 73 5.32 15.05 8.73
CA VAL A 73 5.79 13.65 8.63
C VAL A 73 4.70 12.73 8.11
N ALA A 74 3.47 12.85 8.62
CA ALA A 74 2.34 12.03 8.19
C ALA A 74 2.02 12.22 6.70
N ILE A 75 2.06 13.46 6.20
CA ILE A 75 1.89 13.76 4.77
C ILE A 75 3.04 13.17 3.96
N GLY A 76 4.29 13.27 4.44
CA GLY A 76 5.45 12.66 3.79
C GLY A 76 5.31 11.14 3.67
N VAL A 77 4.94 10.46 4.76
CA VAL A 77 4.69 9.01 4.78
C VAL A 77 3.52 8.65 3.86
N ALA A 78 2.41 9.40 3.91
CA ALA A 78 1.27 9.17 3.04
C ALA A 78 1.64 9.32 1.55
N TYR A 79 2.46 10.30 1.20
CA TYR A 79 2.98 10.47 -0.15
C TYR A 79 3.80 9.26 -0.60
N LEU A 80 4.68 8.73 0.26
CA LEU A 80 5.45 7.52 -0.06
C LEU A 80 4.55 6.30 -0.30
N ILE A 81 3.48 6.15 0.50
CA ILE A 81 2.49 5.08 0.30
C ILE A 81 1.78 5.25 -1.04
N ILE A 82 1.29 6.46 -1.35
CA ILE A 82 0.63 6.78 -2.63
C ILE A 82 1.58 6.51 -3.79
N PHE A 83 2.85 6.88 -3.66
CA PHE A 83 3.85 6.63 -4.69
C PHE A 83 4.09 5.13 -4.90
N LYS A 84 4.16 4.32 -3.82
CA LYS A 84 4.23 2.85 -3.93
C LYS A 84 3.01 2.29 -4.66
N VAL A 85 1.81 2.79 -4.37
CA VAL A 85 0.56 2.39 -5.06
C VAL A 85 0.62 2.76 -6.53
N TYR A 86 1.06 3.98 -6.86
CA TYR A 86 1.23 4.43 -8.25
C TYR A 86 2.16 3.50 -9.05
N LEU A 87 3.31 3.13 -8.48
CA LEU A 87 4.24 2.20 -9.12
C LEU A 87 3.64 0.80 -9.32
N ALA A 88 2.86 0.32 -8.35
CA ALA A 88 2.16 -0.96 -8.47
C ALA A 88 1.12 -0.93 -9.60
N VAL A 89 0.36 0.17 -9.71
CA VAL A 89 -0.61 0.38 -10.79
C VAL A 89 0.07 0.44 -12.15
N ASP A 90 1.16 1.22 -12.30
CA ASP A 90 1.92 1.30 -13.56
C ASP A 90 2.46 -0.07 -13.99
N LYS A 91 2.99 -0.85 -13.03
CA LYS A 91 3.45 -2.22 -13.31
C LYS A 91 2.30 -3.10 -13.80
N THR A 92 1.16 -3.08 -13.12
CA THR A 92 -0.02 -3.85 -13.52
C THR A 92 -0.55 -3.45 -14.89
N GLU A 93 -0.56 -2.16 -15.21
CA GLU A 93 -0.99 -1.67 -16.54
C GLU A 93 -0.09 -2.20 -17.66
N ARG A 94 1.23 -2.24 -17.44
CA ARG A 94 2.19 -2.83 -18.39
C ARG A 94 1.97 -4.32 -18.56
N GLU A 95 1.78 -5.07 -17.46
CA GLU A 95 1.51 -6.51 -17.51
C GLU A 95 0.22 -6.83 -18.28
N ILE A 96 -0.85 -6.05 -18.07
CA ILE A 96 -2.11 -6.17 -18.83
C ILE A 96 -1.88 -5.90 -20.31
N THR A 97 -1.10 -4.86 -20.65
CA THR A 97 -0.79 -4.51 -22.04
C THR A 97 -0.03 -5.63 -22.74
N GLU A 98 1.00 -6.19 -22.08
CA GLU A 98 1.77 -7.30 -22.61
C GLU A 98 0.92 -8.57 -22.77
N LEU A 99 0.08 -8.88 -21.79
CA LEU A 99 -0.83 -10.02 -21.85
C LEU A 99 -1.82 -9.89 -23.00
N THR A 100 -2.44 -8.72 -23.15
CA THR A 100 -3.39 -8.45 -24.23
C THR A 100 -2.73 -8.58 -25.61
N ARG A 101 -1.48 -8.10 -25.74
CA ARG A 101 -0.71 -8.26 -26.99
C ARG A 101 -0.42 -9.73 -27.31
N LYS A 102 -0.01 -10.52 -26.32
CA LYS A 102 0.23 -11.97 -26.49
C LYS A 102 -1.04 -12.70 -26.93
N VAL A 103 -2.15 -12.43 -26.25
CA VAL A 103 -3.46 -13.00 -26.58
C VAL A 103 -3.90 -12.63 -28.00
N ALA A 104 -3.70 -11.38 -28.43
CA ALA A 104 -4.04 -10.96 -29.78
C ALA A 104 -3.24 -11.69 -30.87
N ILE A 105 -1.92 -11.85 -30.67
CA ILE A 105 -1.05 -12.59 -31.61
C ILE A 105 -1.44 -14.06 -31.67
N GLU A 106 -1.65 -14.69 -30.52
CA GLU A 106 -2.04 -16.11 -30.45
C GLU A 106 -3.39 -16.37 -31.13
N LEU A 107 -4.36 -15.48 -30.93
CA LEU A 107 -5.66 -15.55 -31.59
C LEU A 107 -5.54 -15.41 -33.12
N GLU A 108 -4.67 -14.50 -33.60
CA GLU A 108 -4.41 -14.34 -35.03
C GLU A 108 -3.75 -15.58 -35.63
N GLU A 109 -2.76 -16.17 -34.97
CA GLU A 109 -2.12 -17.41 -35.41
C GLU A 109 -3.10 -18.58 -35.47
N MET A 110 -3.97 -18.73 -34.47
CA MET A 110 -5.03 -19.74 -34.46
C MET A 110 -5.97 -19.56 -35.65
N ASN A 111 -6.41 -18.33 -35.93
CA ASN A 111 -7.29 -18.04 -37.06
C ASN A 111 -6.61 -18.38 -38.40
N ARG A 112 -5.34 -18.04 -38.59
CA ARG A 112 -4.59 -18.43 -39.80
C ARG A 112 -4.49 -19.94 -39.97
N ARG A 113 -4.22 -20.68 -38.88
CA ARG A 113 -4.17 -22.16 -38.92
C ARG A 113 -5.53 -22.76 -39.28
N LEU A 114 -6.62 -22.19 -38.77
CA LEU A 114 -7.99 -22.61 -39.13
C LEU A 114 -8.26 -22.37 -40.62
N GLU A 115 -7.92 -21.20 -41.16
CA GLU A 115 -8.06 -20.90 -42.60
C GLU A 115 -7.25 -21.88 -43.48
N GLU A 116 -6.04 -22.25 -43.07
CA GLU A 116 -5.23 -23.24 -43.77
C GLU A 116 -5.86 -24.64 -43.77
N ILE A 117 -6.46 -25.04 -42.64
CA ILE A 117 -7.16 -26.32 -42.52
C ILE A 117 -8.41 -26.33 -43.41
N GLU A 118 -9.20 -25.25 -43.41
CA GLU A 118 -10.38 -25.12 -44.27
C GLU A 118 -10.02 -25.18 -45.76
N LYS A 119 -8.91 -24.55 -46.16
CA LYS A 119 -8.40 -24.62 -47.54
C LYS A 119 -7.96 -26.03 -47.95
N LYS A 120 -7.48 -26.86 -47.02
CA LYS A 120 -7.08 -28.26 -47.30
C LYS A 120 -8.26 -29.22 -47.38
N LEU A 121 -9.39 -28.88 -46.75
CA LEU A 121 -10.61 -29.70 -46.72
C LEU A 121 -11.52 -29.46 -47.93
N LYS A 122 -11.37 -28.33 -48.62
CA LYS A 122 -12.04 -28.02 -49.90
C LYS A 122 -11.24 -28.54 -51.08
#